data_AF-A0A944TWF2-F1
#
_entry.id   AF-A0A944TWF2-F1
#
_cell.length_a   1.000
_cell.length_b   1.000
_cell.length_c   1.000
_cell.angle_alpha   90.00
_cell.angle_beta   90.00
_cell.angle_gamma   90.00
#
_symmetry.space_group_name_H-M   'P 1'
#
loop_
_entity.id
_entity.type
_entity.pdbx_description
1 polymer ?
#
loop_
_entity_poly.entity_id
_entity_poly.type
_entity_poly.pdbx_seq_one_letter_code
_entity_poly.pdbx_strand_id
1 'polypeptide(L)'
;MPRIIAKPDNLDDKNSNFSQDTLETSVFLNSVPKSGTHLLKNIMRMFVPINQQHKDDFIQFPNLKENRHAFLDKSNPVLSWGHLLFADTPSLLLKDVKHVLLVRDPYDWVLARARFFLSENFQANLDHLKSGRAPMDDFLNMMIFGIYNKVPTMEEIYTNNAVSWMGTSAKVVKYEDLVLHVKNLEASSSEVFFKDLLKHCGIKFPEDWKERVKVGSDRSQSGTARENLDLDNPDIPNELPETQKRLVDYAAPGLRQLLGYN
;
A
#
# COMPACT_ATOMS: atom_id res chain seq x y z
N MET A 1 13.41 11.51 -12.56
CA MET A 1 12.56 10.68 -11.69
C MET A 1 12.05 11.53 -10.55
N PRO A 2 10.81 11.36 -10.08
CA PRO A 2 10.30 12.11 -8.94
C PRO A 2 11.11 11.78 -7.67
N ARG A 3 11.37 12.77 -6.82
CA ARG A 3 12.03 12.57 -5.52
C ARG A 3 10.97 12.52 -4.43
N ILE A 4 11.01 11.47 -3.61
CA ILE A 4 10.12 11.30 -2.46
C ILE A 4 10.95 11.53 -1.19
N ILE A 5 10.55 12.49 -0.35
CA ILE A 5 11.19 12.75 0.94
C ILE A 5 10.27 12.22 2.04
N ALA A 6 10.71 11.20 2.78
CA ALA A 6 9.96 10.62 3.89
C ALA A 6 10.84 10.52 5.13
N LYS A 7 10.26 10.73 6.32
CA LYS A 7 10.95 10.54 7.60
C LYS A 7 11.35 9.07 7.77
N PRO A 8 12.61 8.76 8.17
CA PRO A 8 12.99 7.40 8.53
C PRO A 8 12.20 6.92 9.76
N ASP A 9 11.79 5.65 9.76
CA ASP A 9 11.09 5.02 10.89
C ASP A 9 12.08 4.40 11.88
N ASN A 10 11.66 4.23 13.15
CA ASN A 10 12.48 3.59 14.20
C ASN A 10 12.02 2.16 14.51
N LEU A 11 11.35 1.51 13.55
CA LEU A 11 10.65 0.26 13.82
C LEU A 11 11.59 -0.91 14.04
N ASP A 12 12.84 -0.88 13.56
CA ASP A 12 13.81 -1.95 13.82
C ASP A 12 14.15 -2.01 15.32
N ASP A 13 14.35 -0.87 15.98
CA ASP A 13 14.59 -0.81 17.43
C ASP A 13 13.40 -1.38 18.20
N LYS A 14 12.18 -1.02 17.80
CA LYS A 14 10.96 -1.55 18.42
C LYS A 14 10.78 -3.05 18.14
N ASN A 15 11.08 -3.50 16.92
CA ASN A 15 10.99 -4.88 16.47
C ASN A 15 11.89 -5.81 17.29
N SER A 16 13.08 -5.34 17.66
CA SER A 16 14.06 -6.13 18.42
C SER A 16 13.56 -6.59 19.81
N ASN A 17 12.49 -5.98 20.32
CA ASN A 17 11.86 -6.37 21.58
C ASN A 17 10.92 -7.57 21.46
N PHE A 18 10.67 -8.05 20.24
CA PHE A 18 9.76 -9.16 19.98
C PHE A 18 10.54 -10.41 19.55
N SER A 19 10.17 -11.58 20.05
CA SER A 19 10.65 -12.85 19.51
C SER A 19 9.90 -13.17 18.21
N GLN A 20 10.61 -13.44 17.11
CA GLN A 20 10.00 -13.85 15.84
C GLN A 20 10.55 -15.19 15.37
N ASP A 21 9.67 -16.01 14.80
CA ASP A 21 10.08 -17.18 14.04
C ASP A 21 10.61 -16.74 12.67
N THR A 22 11.57 -17.49 12.14
CA THR A 22 12.12 -17.21 10.82
C THR A 22 11.12 -17.53 9.72
N LEU A 23 11.08 -16.72 8.67
CA LEU A 23 10.33 -17.04 7.47
C LEU A 23 10.90 -18.31 6.81
N GLU A 24 10.02 -19.20 6.35
CA GLU A 24 10.37 -20.37 5.54
C GLU A 24 10.15 -20.12 4.04
N THR A 25 9.38 -19.09 3.70
CA THR A 25 9.06 -18.70 2.33
C THR A 25 9.00 -17.18 2.26
N SER A 26 9.51 -16.59 1.18
CA SER A 26 9.42 -15.15 0.98
C SER A 26 7.96 -14.68 0.97
N VAL A 27 7.73 -13.51 1.56
CA VAL A 27 6.43 -12.85 1.61
C VAL A 27 6.55 -11.54 0.85
N PHE A 28 5.62 -11.30 -0.07
CA PHE A 28 5.55 -10.04 -0.82
C PHE A 28 4.26 -9.30 -0.52
N LEU A 29 4.40 -8.11 0.06
CA LEU A 29 3.33 -7.16 0.32
C LEU A 29 3.19 -6.23 -0.88
N ASN A 30 2.40 -6.65 -1.86
CA ASN A 30 2.06 -5.82 -3.01
C ASN A 30 0.89 -4.91 -2.69
N SER A 31 0.78 -3.79 -3.39
CA SER A 31 -0.31 -2.85 -3.17
C SER A 31 -0.51 -1.94 -4.37
N VAL A 32 -1.76 -1.52 -4.58
CA VAL A 32 -2.02 -0.34 -5.40
C VAL A 32 -1.36 0.88 -4.73
N PRO A 33 -0.55 1.69 -5.44
CA PRO A 33 0.07 2.89 -4.87
C PRO A 33 -0.93 3.73 -4.09
N LYS A 34 -0.58 4.22 -2.89
CA LYS A 34 -1.48 5.02 -2.01
C LYS A 34 -2.64 4.26 -1.34
N SER A 35 -2.61 2.93 -1.37
CA SER A 35 -3.56 2.09 -0.62
C SER A 35 -3.13 1.76 0.81
N GLY A 36 -2.18 2.50 1.39
CA GLY A 36 -1.74 2.29 2.77
C GLY A 36 -0.62 1.27 2.95
N THR A 37 0.26 1.11 1.96
CA THR A 37 1.35 0.13 1.96
C THR A 37 2.28 0.26 3.17
N HIS A 38 2.55 1.49 3.62
CA HIS A 38 3.36 1.71 4.83
C HIS A 38 2.70 1.11 6.08
N LEU A 39 1.37 1.18 6.21
CA LEU A 39 0.64 0.60 7.34
C LEU A 39 0.80 -0.92 7.35
N LEU A 40 0.49 -1.57 6.23
CA LEU A 40 0.63 -3.02 6.12
C LEU A 40 2.08 -3.46 6.30
N LYS A 41 3.04 -2.78 5.65
CA LYS A 41 4.47 -3.03 5.81
C LYS A 41 4.89 -2.98 7.27
N ASN A 42 4.59 -1.88 7.96
CA ASN A 42 5.06 -1.66 9.32
C ASN A 42 4.44 -2.65 10.32
N ILE A 43 3.16 -2.99 10.16
CA ILE A 43 2.51 -4.06 10.93
C ILE A 43 3.23 -5.39 10.69
N MET A 44 3.38 -5.81 9.43
CA MET A 44 3.95 -7.11 9.08
C MET A 44 5.42 -7.24 9.50
N ARG A 45 6.20 -6.15 9.46
CA ARG A 45 7.57 -6.11 9.98
C ARG A 45 7.63 -6.60 11.43
N MET A 46 6.66 -6.24 12.29
CA MET A 46 6.66 -6.64 13.71
C MET A 46 6.54 -8.17 13.93
N PHE A 47 6.21 -8.93 12.88
CA PHE A 47 6.11 -10.39 12.93
C PHE A 47 7.28 -11.11 12.26
N VAL A 48 8.24 -10.40 11.68
CA VAL A 48 9.37 -10.98 10.93
C VAL A 48 10.70 -10.48 11.49
N PRO A 49 11.72 -11.36 11.65
CA PRO A 49 13.06 -10.96 12.08
C PRO A 49 13.64 -9.84 11.21
N ILE A 50 14.34 -8.88 11.81
CA ILE A 50 14.93 -7.71 11.11
C ILE A 50 15.85 -8.14 9.95
N ASN A 51 16.63 -9.21 10.13
CA ASN A 51 17.53 -9.73 9.10
C ASN A 51 16.80 -10.36 7.90
N GLN A 52 15.50 -10.67 8.02
CA GLN A 52 14.65 -11.16 6.94
C GLN A 52 13.70 -10.07 6.40
N GLN A 53 13.94 -8.80 6.70
CA GLN A 53 13.20 -7.68 6.12
C GLN A 53 14.01 -7.10 4.95
N HIS A 54 13.36 -6.95 3.80
CA HIS A 54 13.96 -6.28 2.64
C HIS A 54 14.34 -4.84 2.99
N LYS A 55 15.56 -4.42 2.68
CA LYS A 55 16.09 -3.11 3.12
C LYS A 55 15.99 -2.03 2.06
N ASP A 56 15.73 -2.41 0.81
CA ASP A 56 15.73 -1.48 -0.30
C ASP A 56 14.35 -0.84 -0.51
N ASP A 57 14.26 0.00 -1.54
CA ASP A 57 13.06 0.71 -1.92
C ASP A 57 11.91 -0.24 -2.32
N PHE A 58 10.70 0.32 -2.39
CA PHE A 58 9.53 -0.40 -2.91
C PHE A 58 9.83 -1.05 -4.27
N ILE A 59 9.65 -2.38 -4.34
CA ILE A 59 9.87 -3.15 -5.56
C ILE A 59 8.76 -2.80 -6.57
N GLN A 60 9.18 -2.41 -7.76
CA GLN A 60 8.38 -1.96 -8.88
C GLN A 60 8.99 -2.52 -10.16
N PHE A 61 8.25 -2.46 -11.28
CA PHE A 61 8.77 -2.99 -12.54
C PHE A 61 10.15 -2.42 -12.95
N PRO A 62 10.43 -1.10 -12.79
CA PRO A 62 11.73 -0.53 -13.19
C PRO A 62 12.94 -1.01 -12.37
N ASN A 63 12.76 -1.33 -11.09
CA ASN A 63 13.81 -1.91 -10.24
C ASN A 63 13.62 -3.44 -10.07
N LEU A 64 12.82 -4.04 -10.96
CA LEU A 64 12.57 -5.46 -11.20
C LEU A 64 13.79 -6.33 -10.94
N LYS A 65 14.74 -6.06 -11.82
CA LYS A 65 15.87 -6.92 -12.10
C LYS A 65 16.84 -6.96 -10.92
N GLU A 66 17.02 -5.83 -10.25
CA GLU A 66 17.92 -5.64 -9.12
C GLU A 66 17.36 -6.34 -7.87
N ASN A 67 16.03 -6.38 -7.73
CA ASN A 67 15.34 -6.88 -6.53
C ASN A 67 14.83 -8.33 -6.64
N ARG A 68 15.10 -9.04 -7.74
CA ARG A 68 14.66 -10.43 -7.95
C ARG A 68 15.12 -11.40 -6.85
N HIS A 69 16.20 -11.08 -6.15
CA HIS A 69 16.73 -11.87 -5.04
C HIS A 69 15.71 -12.00 -3.89
N ALA A 70 14.86 -10.99 -3.67
CA ALA A 70 13.80 -11.01 -2.66
C ALA A 70 12.75 -12.12 -2.90
N PHE A 71 12.66 -12.61 -4.15
CA PHE A 71 11.70 -13.66 -4.55
C PHE A 71 12.37 -15.00 -4.83
N LEU A 72 13.60 -14.99 -5.34
CA LEU A 72 14.27 -16.19 -5.85
C LEU A 72 15.21 -16.87 -4.85
N ASP A 73 15.72 -16.15 -3.84
CA ASP A 73 16.64 -16.73 -2.86
C ASP A 73 15.87 -17.55 -1.81
N LYS A 74 15.75 -18.86 -2.06
CA LYS A 74 15.09 -19.79 -1.13
C LYS A 74 15.90 -20.07 0.14
N SER A 75 17.19 -19.75 0.15
CA SER A 75 18.05 -19.94 1.31
C SER A 75 17.95 -18.79 2.32
N ASN A 76 17.49 -17.63 1.84
CA ASN A 76 17.27 -16.44 2.65
C ASN A 76 15.91 -15.79 2.32
N PRO A 77 14.78 -16.41 2.73
CA PRO A 77 13.46 -15.85 2.48
C PRO A 77 13.29 -14.53 3.23
N VAL A 78 12.66 -13.56 2.58
CA VAL A 78 12.47 -12.21 3.12
C VAL A 78 11.03 -11.73 3.02
N LEU A 79 10.65 -10.83 3.94
CA LEU A 79 9.50 -9.96 3.82
C LEU A 79 9.87 -8.76 2.95
N SER A 80 9.22 -8.62 1.80
CA SER A 80 9.42 -7.53 0.84
C SER A 80 8.10 -6.82 0.53
N TRP A 81 8.18 -5.63 -0.07
CA TRP A 81 7.01 -4.79 -0.34
C TRP A 81 7.17 -3.99 -1.62
N GLY A 82 6.05 -3.62 -2.25
CA GLY A 82 6.12 -2.97 -3.55
C GLY A 82 4.78 -2.51 -4.11
N HIS A 83 4.89 -2.01 -5.34
CA HIS A 83 3.78 -1.65 -6.23
C HIS A 83 4.00 -2.34 -7.57
N LEU A 84 4.13 -3.66 -7.53
CA LEU A 84 4.47 -4.45 -8.70
C LEU A 84 3.21 -4.65 -9.54
N LEU A 85 3.25 -4.13 -10.77
CA LEU A 85 2.20 -4.38 -11.75
C LEU A 85 2.18 -5.86 -12.16
N PHE A 86 1.03 -6.33 -12.61
CA PHE A 86 0.90 -7.63 -13.24
C PHE A 86 1.56 -7.61 -14.62
N ALA A 87 2.50 -8.52 -14.83
CA ALA A 87 3.12 -8.80 -16.11
C ALA A 87 3.71 -10.21 -16.07
N ASP A 88 4.23 -10.67 -17.20
CA ASP A 88 4.88 -11.98 -17.34
C ASP A 88 5.98 -12.22 -16.28
N THR A 89 6.91 -11.27 -16.15
CA THR A 89 8.08 -11.39 -15.29
C THR A 89 7.68 -11.38 -13.80
N PRO A 90 6.89 -10.41 -13.29
CA PRO A 90 6.30 -10.49 -11.95
C PRO A 90 5.58 -11.80 -11.65
N SER A 91 4.75 -12.28 -12.57
CA SER A 91 3.95 -13.50 -12.37
C SER A 91 4.84 -14.74 -12.22
N LEU A 92 5.93 -14.82 -12.99
CA LEU A 92 6.91 -15.90 -12.87
C LEU A 92 7.70 -15.82 -11.57
N LEU A 93 8.14 -14.62 -11.17
CA LEU A 93 8.94 -14.42 -9.96
C LEU A 93 8.14 -14.68 -8.68
N LEU A 94 6.85 -14.37 -8.66
CA LEU A 94 5.99 -14.54 -7.49
C LEU A 94 5.38 -15.95 -7.35
N LYS A 95 5.69 -16.89 -8.26
CA LYS A 95 5.10 -18.24 -8.28
C LYS A 95 5.18 -18.97 -6.93
N ASP A 96 6.34 -18.91 -6.28
CA ASP A 96 6.62 -19.61 -5.02
C ASP A 96 6.60 -18.65 -3.80
N VAL A 97 6.09 -17.42 -3.96
CA VAL A 97 6.08 -16.37 -2.94
C VAL A 97 4.70 -16.27 -2.30
N LYS A 98 4.63 -16.02 -0.98
CA LYS A 98 3.36 -15.68 -0.33
C LYS A 98 2.98 -14.24 -0.67
N HIS A 99 2.01 -14.09 -1.56
CA HIS A 99 1.65 -12.79 -2.13
C HIS A 99 0.39 -12.23 -1.48
N VAL A 100 0.52 -11.03 -0.89
CA VAL A 100 -0.60 -10.22 -0.40
C VAL A 100 -0.77 -9.02 -1.33
N LEU A 101 -2.01 -8.69 -1.66
CA LEU A 101 -2.36 -7.53 -2.47
C LEU A 101 -3.28 -6.60 -1.69
N LEU A 102 -2.77 -5.42 -1.33
CA LEU A 102 -3.55 -4.37 -0.66
C LEU A 102 -4.22 -3.44 -1.68
N VAL A 103 -5.54 -3.34 -1.58
CA VAL A 103 -6.38 -2.43 -2.36
C VAL A 103 -7.08 -1.43 -1.44
N ARG A 104 -7.61 -0.35 -2.01
CA ARG A 104 -8.35 0.70 -1.31
C ARG A 104 -9.60 1.06 -2.10
N ASP A 105 -10.65 1.57 -1.45
CA ASP A 105 -11.83 2.07 -2.17
C ASP A 105 -11.36 3.13 -3.19
N PRO A 106 -11.65 2.95 -4.50
CA PRO A 106 -11.35 3.93 -5.54
C PRO A 106 -11.74 5.37 -5.18
N TYR A 107 -12.86 5.60 -4.47
CA TYR A 107 -13.24 6.95 -4.05
C TYR A 107 -12.23 7.56 -3.07
N ASP A 108 -11.85 6.82 -2.03
CA ASP A 108 -10.86 7.27 -1.04
C ASP A 108 -9.44 7.33 -1.62
N TRP A 109 -9.16 6.47 -2.60
CA TRP A 109 -7.90 6.44 -3.30
C TRP A 109 -7.65 7.73 -4.09
N VAL A 110 -8.67 8.30 -4.74
CA VAL A 110 -8.58 9.60 -5.43
C VAL A 110 -8.11 10.69 -4.47
N LEU A 111 -8.69 10.75 -3.27
CA LEU A 111 -8.30 11.73 -2.24
C LEU A 111 -6.89 11.45 -1.70
N ALA A 112 -6.51 10.19 -1.55
CA ALA A 112 -5.17 9.81 -1.12
C ALA A 112 -4.09 10.20 -2.14
N ARG A 113 -4.39 10.00 -3.43
CA ARG A 113 -3.55 10.43 -4.54
C ARG A 113 -3.44 11.95 -4.57
N ALA A 114 -4.55 12.68 -4.43
CA ALA A 114 -4.57 14.13 -4.41
C ALA A 114 -3.66 14.70 -3.30
N ARG A 115 -3.82 14.21 -2.06
CA ARG A 115 -2.97 14.62 -0.92
C ARG A 115 -1.49 14.37 -1.20
N PHE A 116 -1.16 13.21 -1.76
CA PHE A 116 0.24 12.90 -2.08
C PHE A 116 0.82 13.84 -3.15
N PHE A 117 0.07 14.13 -4.21
CA PHE A 117 0.55 15.03 -5.27
C PHE A 117 0.69 16.48 -4.83
N LEU A 118 -0.13 16.93 -3.87
CA LEU A 118 -0.07 18.27 -3.29
C LEU A 118 0.98 18.40 -2.18
N SER A 119 1.43 17.29 -1.58
CA SER A 119 2.43 17.33 -0.51
C SER A 119 3.82 17.77 -1.00
N GLU A 120 4.57 18.47 -0.14
CA GLU A 120 5.96 18.83 -0.40
C GLU A 120 6.88 17.60 -0.48
N ASN A 121 6.45 16.49 0.12
CA ASN A 121 7.12 15.19 0.07
C ASN A 121 7.24 14.63 -1.36
N PHE A 122 6.46 15.09 -2.32
CA PHE A 122 6.51 14.64 -3.71
C PHE A 122 7.04 15.73 -4.65
N GLN A 123 8.31 15.63 -5.05
CA GLN A 123 8.91 16.56 -6.00
C GLN A 123 8.90 15.97 -7.41
N ALA A 124 8.10 16.56 -8.30
CA ALA A 124 7.96 16.16 -9.70
C ALA A 124 7.75 17.40 -10.57
N ASN A 125 7.76 17.25 -11.90
CA ASN A 125 7.41 18.33 -12.87
C ASN A 125 5.90 18.72 -12.82
N LEU A 126 5.34 18.83 -11.63
CA LEU A 126 3.94 19.10 -11.30
C LEU A 126 3.79 20.23 -10.27
N ASP A 127 4.87 20.92 -9.87
CA ASP A 127 4.82 22.00 -8.87
C ASP A 127 3.87 23.14 -9.26
N HIS A 128 3.67 23.37 -10.56
CA HIS A 128 2.66 24.32 -11.07
C HIS A 128 1.23 23.98 -10.64
N LEU A 129 0.92 22.71 -10.36
CA LEU A 129 -0.39 22.27 -9.86
C LEU A 129 -0.53 22.45 -8.34
N LYS A 130 0.59 22.48 -7.60
CA LYS A 130 0.58 22.67 -6.14
C LYS A 130 0.26 24.09 -5.70
N SER A 131 0.56 25.07 -6.56
CA SER A 131 0.38 26.51 -6.28
C SER A 131 -1.08 27.00 -6.26
N GLY A 132 -2.06 26.12 -6.05
CA GLY A 132 -3.49 26.48 -6.01
C GLY A 132 -4.07 27.00 -7.33
N ARG A 133 -3.35 26.84 -8.45
CA ARG A 133 -3.74 27.38 -9.77
C ARG A 133 -4.91 26.63 -10.42
N ALA A 134 -5.14 25.39 -10.02
CA ALA A 134 -6.27 24.60 -10.50
C ALA A 134 -7.34 24.53 -9.39
N PRO A 135 -8.64 24.72 -9.72
CA PRO A 135 -9.74 24.38 -8.82
C PRO A 135 -9.62 22.95 -8.28
N MET A 136 -10.03 22.72 -7.04
CA MET A 136 -9.92 21.39 -6.41
C MET A 136 -10.66 20.31 -7.22
N ASP A 137 -11.83 20.63 -7.77
CA ASP A 137 -12.60 19.70 -8.61
C ASP A 137 -11.84 19.28 -9.87
N ASP A 138 -11.14 20.21 -10.52
CA ASP A 138 -10.30 19.92 -11.69
C ASP A 138 -9.12 19.03 -11.29
N PHE A 139 -8.52 19.30 -10.13
CA PHE A 139 -7.42 18.51 -9.61
C PHE A 139 -7.84 17.08 -9.26
N LEU A 140 -9.02 16.90 -8.64
CA LEU A 140 -9.61 15.59 -8.40
C LEU A 140 -9.89 14.84 -9.72
N ASN A 141 -10.38 15.54 -10.75
CA ASN A 141 -10.56 14.96 -12.08
C ASN A 141 -9.22 14.50 -12.68
N MET A 142 -8.14 15.27 -12.50
CA MET A 142 -6.78 14.83 -12.90
C MET A 142 -6.31 13.60 -12.12
N MET A 143 -6.75 13.39 -10.87
CA MET A 143 -6.43 12.18 -10.12
C MET A 143 -7.19 10.95 -10.62
N ILE A 144 -8.38 11.14 -11.20
CA ILE A 144 -9.21 10.08 -11.83
C ILE A 144 -8.69 9.76 -13.24
N PHE A 145 -8.62 10.76 -14.11
CA PHE A 145 -8.29 10.62 -15.54
C PHE A 145 -6.80 10.73 -15.86
N GLY A 146 -5.95 10.89 -14.84
CA GLY A 146 -4.53 11.10 -15.03
C GLY A 146 -4.19 12.51 -15.51
N ILE A 147 -2.89 12.72 -15.75
CA ILE A 147 -2.35 13.95 -16.33
C ILE A 147 -1.69 13.54 -17.64
N TYR A 148 -2.18 14.10 -18.74
CA TYR A 148 -1.77 13.75 -20.09
C TYR A 148 -0.24 13.66 -20.23
N ASN A 149 0.26 12.51 -20.70
CA ASN A 149 1.67 12.17 -20.88
C ASN A 149 2.57 12.30 -19.63
N LYS A 150 1.99 12.38 -18.43
CA LYS A 150 2.77 12.52 -17.19
C LYS A 150 2.39 11.52 -16.12
N VAL A 151 1.10 11.23 -15.99
CA VAL A 151 0.54 10.49 -14.85
C VAL A 151 -0.57 9.58 -15.36
N PRO A 152 -0.49 8.26 -15.11
CA PRO A 152 -1.49 7.31 -15.61
C PRO A 152 -2.86 7.54 -14.98
N THR A 153 -3.90 7.08 -15.66
CA THR A 153 -5.27 7.11 -15.16
C THR A 153 -5.42 6.22 -13.93
N MET A 154 -6.48 6.43 -13.15
CA MET A 154 -6.84 5.51 -12.07
C MET A 154 -7.14 4.11 -12.61
N GLU A 155 -7.83 4.02 -13.75
CA GLU A 155 -8.17 2.74 -14.41
C GLU A 155 -6.89 1.98 -14.75
N GLU A 156 -5.92 2.60 -15.41
CA GLU A 156 -4.64 1.95 -15.76
C GLU A 156 -3.91 1.44 -14.51
N ILE A 157 -3.91 2.22 -13.43
CA ILE A 157 -3.28 1.82 -12.16
C ILE A 157 -4.01 0.62 -11.56
N TYR A 158 -5.33 0.68 -11.40
CA TYR A 158 -6.07 -0.42 -10.77
C TYR A 158 -6.08 -1.67 -11.63
N THR A 159 -6.19 -1.53 -12.95
CA THR A 159 -6.12 -2.65 -13.90
C THR A 159 -4.81 -3.41 -13.74
N ASN A 160 -3.68 -2.71 -13.71
CA ASN A 160 -2.35 -3.32 -13.68
C ASN A 160 -1.88 -3.71 -12.27
N ASN A 161 -2.25 -2.95 -11.22
CA ASN A 161 -1.78 -3.19 -9.86
C ASN A 161 -2.77 -3.95 -8.97
N ALA A 162 -4.03 -4.12 -9.38
CA ALA A 162 -5.01 -4.88 -8.61
C ALA A 162 -5.78 -5.91 -9.45
N VAL A 163 -6.57 -5.46 -10.42
CA VAL A 163 -7.56 -6.31 -11.12
C VAL A 163 -6.87 -7.49 -11.79
N SER A 164 -5.76 -7.27 -12.49
CA SER A 164 -5.01 -8.34 -13.17
C SER A 164 -4.38 -9.36 -12.21
N TRP A 165 -4.24 -9.03 -10.93
CA TRP A 165 -3.79 -9.97 -9.89
C TRP A 165 -4.93 -10.74 -9.23
N MET A 166 -6.19 -10.34 -9.42
CA MET A 166 -7.34 -11.03 -8.82
C MET A 166 -7.51 -12.42 -9.44
N GLY A 167 -7.91 -13.40 -8.63
CA GLY A 167 -8.02 -14.81 -9.05
C GLY A 167 -6.68 -15.55 -9.19
N THR A 168 -5.56 -14.91 -8.85
CA THR A 168 -4.24 -15.56 -8.76
C THR A 168 -3.98 -16.10 -7.34
N SER A 169 -2.72 -16.44 -7.01
CA SER A 169 -2.30 -16.80 -5.65
C SER A 169 -2.32 -15.62 -4.66
N ALA A 170 -2.54 -14.39 -5.13
CA ALA A 170 -2.60 -13.20 -4.31
C ALA A 170 -3.79 -13.23 -3.34
N LYS A 171 -3.54 -13.02 -2.05
CA LYS A 171 -4.59 -12.71 -1.07
C LYS A 171 -4.91 -11.22 -1.12
N VAL A 172 -6.12 -10.89 -1.57
CA VAL A 172 -6.60 -9.51 -1.59
C VAL A 172 -7.00 -9.07 -0.19
N VAL A 173 -6.54 -7.90 0.22
CA VAL A 173 -6.88 -7.24 1.49
C VAL A 173 -7.34 -5.83 1.18
N LYS A 174 -8.46 -5.40 1.78
CA LYS A 174 -8.91 -4.01 1.71
C LYS A 174 -8.23 -3.18 2.79
N TYR A 175 -7.83 -1.96 2.43
CA TYR A 175 -7.27 -0.98 3.36
C TYR A 175 -8.26 -0.67 4.49
N GLU A 176 -9.54 -0.58 4.16
CA GLU A 176 -10.63 -0.25 5.08
C GLU A 176 -10.81 -1.36 6.13
N ASP A 177 -10.73 -2.63 5.73
CA ASP A 177 -10.75 -3.77 6.65
C ASP A 177 -9.52 -3.76 7.57
N LEU A 178 -8.33 -3.50 7.01
CA LEU A 178 -7.10 -3.38 7.79
C LEU A 178 -7.22 -2.26 8.85
N VAL A 179 -7.71 -1.08 8.46
CA VAL A 179 -7.90 0.05 9.38
C VAL A 179 -8.97 -0.27 10.44
N LEU A 180 -10.06 -0.92 10.06
CA LEU A 180 -11.11 -1.34 10.98
C LEU A 180 -10.54 -2.26 12.07
N HIS A 181 -9.77 -3.27 11.68
CA HIS A 181 -9.21 -4.25 12.62
C HIS A 181 -8.06 -3.71 13.46
N VAL A 182 -7.26 -2.79 12.91
CA VAL A 182 -6.25 -2.03 13.69
C VAL A 182 -6.90 -1.18 14.79
N LYS A 183 -8.05 -0.56 14.52
CA LYS A 183 -8.75 0.27 15.52
C LYS A 183 -9.45 -0.56 16.59
N ASN A 184 -9.81 -1.80 16.28
CA ASN A 184 -10.65 -2.66 17.11
C ASN A 184 -9.93 -3.95 17.53
N LEU A 185 -8.70 -3.86 18.03
CA LEU A 185 -7.86 -5.04 18.35
C LEU A 185 -8.48 -5.99 19.38
N GLU A 186 -9.37 -5.49 20.24
CA GLU A 186 -10.06 -6.32 21.23
C GLU A 186 -11.21 -7.15 20.65
N ALA A 187 -11.66 -6.85 19.44
CA ALA A 187 -12.73 -7.62 18.80
C ALA A 187 -12.21 -8.99 18.32
N SER A 188 -13.00 -10.05 18.54
CA SER A 188 -12.68 -11.39 18.04
C SER A 188 -12.54 -11.43 16.52
N SER A 189 -13.27 -10.57 15.80
CA SER A 189 -13.14 -10.44 14.34
C SER A 189 -11.76 -9.93 13.91
N SER A 190 -11.10 -9.09 14.71
CA SER A 190 -9.74 -8.63 14.46
C SER A 190 -8.72 -9.73 14.64
N GLU A 191 -8.89 -10.58 15.66
CA GLU A 191 -8.07 -11.78 15.81
C GLU A 191 -8.20 -12.70 14.59
N VAL A 192 -9.44 -12.96 14.14
CA VAL A 192 -9.71 -13.77 12.94
C VAL A 192 -9.02 -13.18 11.70
N PHE A 193 -9.15 -11.86 11.49
CA PHE A 193 -8.52 -11.17 10.38
C PHE A 193 -7.00 -11.31 10.37
N PHE A 194 -6.32 -10.99 11.48
CA PHE A 194 -4.86 -11.07 11.54
C PHE A 194 -4.35 -12.50 11.51
N LYS A 195 -5.07 -13.44 12.12
CA LYS A 195 -4.73 -14.87 12.07
C LYS A 195 -4.80 -15.40 10.65
N ASP A 196 -5.83 -15.04 9.89
CA ASP A 196 -5.97 -15.42 8.49
C ASP A 196 -4.91 -14.76 7.59
N LEU A 197 -4.60 -13.48 7.81
CA LEU A 197 -3.53 -12.77 7.11
C LEU A 197 -2.15 -13.41 7.36
N LEU A 198 -1.79 -13.64 8.62
CA LEU A 198 -0.49 -14.23 8.97
C LEU A 198 -0.38 -15.68 8.51
N LYS A 199 -1.46 -16.46 8.60
CA LYS A 199 -1.52 -17.84 8.07
C LYS A 199 -1.24 -17.88 6.57
N HIS A 200 -1.83 -16.97 5.78
CA HIS A 200 -1.54 -16.89 4.34
C HIS A 200 -0.06 -16.61 4.06
N CYS A 201 0.55 -15.75 4.87
CA CYS A 201 1.97 -15.41 4.81
C CYS A 201 2.89 -16.53 5.34
N GLY A 202 2.36 -17.63 5.88
CA GLY A 202 3.18 -18.67 6.53
C GLY A 202 3.84 -18.20 7.83
N ILE A 203 3.30 -17.15 8.45
CA ILE A 203 3.82 -16.58 9.70
C ILE A 203 2.99 -17.13 10.86
N LYS A 204 3.67 -17.60 11.91
CA LYS A 204 3.00 -18.09 13.11
C LYS A 204 2.25 -16.95 13.80
N PHE A 205 1.09 -17.25 14.36
CA PHE A 205 0.29 -16.31 15.13
C PHE A 205 0.75 -16.31 16.60
N PRO A 206 1.42 -15.25 17.09
CA PRO A 206 1.92 -15.22 18.46
C PRO A 206 0.86 -14.69 19.45
N GLU A 207 1.03 -14.94 20.75
CA GLU A 207 0.10 -14.47 21.78
C GLU A 207 0.09 -12.94 21.92
N ASP A 208 1.24 -12.30 21.67
CA ASP A 208 1.46 -10.84 21.75
C ASP A 208 1.09 -10.09 20.45
N TRP A 209 0.33 -10.71 19.54
CA TRP A 209 0.00 -10.15 18.22
C TRP A 209 -0.62 -8.75 18.29
N LYS A 210 -1.47 -8.48 19.31
CA LYS A 210 -2.12 -7.17 19.48
C LYS A 210 -1.09 -6.06 19.67
N GLU A 211 -0.08 -6.29 20.50
CA GLU A 211 0.95 -5.29 20.78
C GLU A 211 1.81 -5.04 19.54
N ARG A 212 2.14 -6.10 18.78
CA ARG A 212 2.83 -5.96 17.48
C ARG A 212 2.05 -5.14 16.48
N VAL A 213 0.75 -5.39 16.33
CA VAL A 213 -0.11 -4.60 15.43
C VAL A 213 -0.18 -3.15 15.90
N LYS A 214 -0.34 -2.91 17.20
CA LYS A 214 -0.38 -1.56 17.77
C LYS A 214 0.92 -0.79 17.52
N VAL A 215 2.07 -1.42 17.76
CA VAL A 215 3.39 -0.81 17.50
C VAL A 215 3.62 -0.55 16.02
N GLY A 216 3.30 -1.52 15.15
CA GLY A 216 3.49 -1.38 13.70
C GLY A 216 2.49 -0.43 13.02
N SER A 217 1.32 -0.20 13.63
CA SER A 217 0.32 0.74 13.12
C SER A 217 0.43 2.15 13.69
N ASP A 218 1.40 2.38 14.59
CA ASP A 218 1.69 3.69 15.16
C ASP A 218 2.03 4.69 14.04
N ARG A 219 1.15 5.66 13.85
CA ARG A 219 1.23 6.63 12.76
C ARG A 219 2.44 7.56 12.88
N SER A 220 2.99 7.73 14.09
CA SER A 220 4.23 8.48 14.29
C SER A 220 5.44 7.84 13.56
N GLN A 221 5.31 6.57 13.18
CA GLN A 221 6.32 5.77 12.49
C GLN A 221 6.11 5.69 10.97
N SER A 222 5.15 6.43 10.41
CA SER A 222 4.87 6.43 8.97
C SER A 222 5.05 7.82 8.38
N GLY A 223 6.14 8.07 7.67
CA GLY A 223 6.39 9.34 6.98
C GLY A 223 5.38 9.69 5.87
N THR A 224 4.42 8.81 5.56
CA THR A 224 3.36 9.04 4.56
C THR A 224 1.95 9.00 5.14
N ALA A 225 1.80 8.93 6.47
CA ALA A 225 0.51 9.14 7.12
C ALA A 225 -0.02 10.56 6.81
N ARG A 226 -1.35 10.73 6.76
CA ARG A 226 -1.98 12.00 6.36
C ARG A 226 -1.44 13.19 7.18
N GLU A 227 -1.30 12.98 8.49
CA GLU A 227 -0.79 13.95 9.45
C GLU A 227 0.71 14.26 9.33
N ASN A 228 1.46 13.44 8.58
CA ASN A 228 2.91 13.59 8.38
C ASN A 228 3.24 14.11 6.97
N LEU A 229 2.23 14.36 6.13
CA LEU A 229 2.41 15.05 4.86
C LEU A 229 2.43 16.55 5.12
N ASP A 230 3.48 17.23 4.65
CA ASP A 230 3.56 18.68 4.70
C ASP A 230 2.66 19.23 3.59
N LEU A 231 1.47 19.67 4.00
CA LEU A 231 0.42 20.17 3.13
C LEU A 231 0.23 21.65 3.47
N ASP A 232 0.61 22.54 2.56
CA ASP A 232 0.29 23.96 2.67
C ASP A 232 -1.20 24.17 2.36
N ASN A 233 -2.02 23.88 3.37
CA ASN A 233 -3.47 24.08 3.48
C ASN A 233 -4.29 23.91 2.18
N PRO A 234 -4.24 22.76 1.49
CA PRO A 234 -5.10 22.52 0.33
C PRO A 234 -6.52 22.18 0.82
N ASP A 235 -7.52 22.81 0.21
CA ASP A 235 -8.96 22.65 0.49
C ASP A 235 -9.49 21.28 -0.01
N ILE A 236 -8.82 20.19 0.39
CA ILE A 236 -9.13 18.82 -0.04
C ILE A 236 -10.31 18.33 0.81
N PRO A 237 -11.42 17.92 0.19
CA PRO A 237 -12.58 17.47 0.93
C PRO A 237 -12.28 16.18 1.72
N ASN A 238 -13.04 15.97 2.81
CA ASN A 238 -12.93 14.75 3.59
C ASN A 238 -13.50 13.53 2.86
N GLU A 239 -14.48 13.75 1.98
CA GLU A 239 -15.10 12.75 1.12
C GLU A 239 -15.06 13.21 -0.34
N LEU A 240 -15.03 12.26 -1.28
CA LEU A 240 -15.02 12.61 -2.70
C LEU A 240 -16.38 13.22 -3.08
N PRO A 241 -16.45 14.39 -3.75
CA PRO A 241 -17.73 14.98 -4.09
C PRO A 241 -18.53 14.10 -5.07
N GLU A 242 -19.86 14.20 -5.04
CA GLU A 242 -20.77 13.30 -5.77
C GLU A 242 -20.52 13.28 -7.28
N THR A 243 -20.15 14.42 -7.88
CA THR A 243 -19.81 14.46 -9.30
C THR A 243 -18.56 13.62 -9.59
N GLN A 244 -17.52 13.72 -8.77
CA GLN A 244 -16.28 12.97 -8.92
C GLN A 244 -16.48 11.47 -8.62
N LYS A 245 -17.38 11.09 -7.71
CA LYS A 245 -17.80 9.69 -7.54
C LYS A 245 -18.39 9.12 -8.83
N ARG A 246 -19.31 9.85 -9.47
CA ARG A 246 -19.85 9.44 -10.79
C ARG A 246 -18.77 9.38 -11.88
N LEU A 247 -17.78 10.28 -11.84
CA LEU A 247 -16.65 10.25 -12.78
C LEU A 247 -15.73 9.06 -12.54
N VAL A 248 -15.52 8.64 -11.29
CA VAL A 248 -14.83 7.38 -10.97
C VAL A 248 -15.57 6.20 -11.59
N ASP A 249 -16.90 6.14 -11.41
CA ASP A 249 -17.70 5.02 -11.94
C ASP A 249 -17.78 5.03 -13.47
N TYR A 250 -17.70 6.21 -14.10
CA TYR A 250 -17.58 6.34 -15.55
C TYR A 250 -16.19 5.90 -16.04
N ALA A 251 -15.12 6.31 -15.36
CA ALA A 251 -13.74 6.05 -15.76
C ALA A 251 -13.33 4.59 -15.57
N ALA A 252 -13.85 3.93 -14.53
CA ALA A 252 -13.57 2.52 -14.22
C ALA A 252 -14.87 1.78 -13.84
N PRO A 253 -15.76 1.50 -14.82
CA PRO A 253 -17.06 0.88 -14.56
C PRO A 253 -16.94 -0.47 -13.83
N GLY A 254 -17.69 -0.63 -12.75
CA GLY A 254 -17.73 -1.87 -11.96
C GLY A 254 -16.51 -2.12 -11.08
N LEU A 255 -15.48 -1.26 -11.09
CA LEU A 255 -14.26 -1.46 -10.30
C LEU A 255 -14.55 -1.57 -8.79
N ARG A 256 -15.37 -0.67 -8.23
CA ARG A 256 -15.74 -0.70 -6.81
C ARG A 256 -16.39 -2.03 -6.44
N GLN A 257 -17.39 -2.47 -7.23
CA GLN A 257 -18.08 -3.74 -7.02
C GLN A 257 -17.13 -4.93 -7.13
N LEU A 258 -16.23 -4.94 -8.12
CA LEU A 258 -15.24 -6.00 -8.30
C LEU A 258 -14.32 -6.14 -7.08
N LEU A 259 -13.91 -5.00 -6.49
CA LEU A 259 -13.12 -4.98 -5.27
C LEU A 259 -13.96 -5.27 -4.00
N GLY A 260 -15.28 -5.41 -4.13
CA GLY A 260 -16.20 -5.71 -3.03
C GLY A 260 -16.64 -4.49 -2.22
N TYR A 261 -16.60 -3.29 -2.79
CA TYR A 261 -17.23 -2.10 -2.24
C TYR A 261 -18.65 -1.96 -2.81
N ASN A 262 -19.57 -1.50 -1.96
CA ASN A 262 -20.95 -1.19 -2.34
C ASN A 262 -21.21 0.32 -2.23
#